data_AF-A0A3C1LE35-F1
#
_entry.id   AF-A0A3C1LE35-F1
#
_cell.length_a   1.000
_cell.length_b   1.000
_cell.length_c   1.000
_cell.angle_alpha   90.00
_cell.angle_beta   90.00
_cell.angle_gamma   90.00
#
_symmetry.space_group_name_H-M   'P 1'
#
loop_
_entity.id
_entity.type
_entity.pdbx_description
1 polymer ?
#
loop_
_entity_poly.entity_id
_entity_poly.type
_entity_poly.pdbx_seq_one_letter_code
_entity_poly.pdbx_strand_id
1 'polypeptide(L)'
;MAKLTKKRKAVEAKVDKNKAYSLKDAAALVKDLNTTKFDSSVDLHIRLGVDPKKADQQVRGTVTLPHGTGKTKRVLVLCTPDKEADAKGAGADFVGLDEFIQKIESGWTDIDVIVATPSVMPK
;
A
#
# COMPACT_ATOMS: atom_id res chain seq x y z
N MET A 1 -0.45 0.14 -34.06
CA MET A 1 -1.17 0.25 -32.77
C MET A 1 -1.56 -1.14 -32.31
N ALA A 2 -1.21 -1.53 -31.08
CA ALA A 2 -1.51 -2.87 -30.56
C ALA A 2 -3.03 -3.10 -30.49
N LYS A 3 -3.49 -4.27 -30.94
CA LYS A 3 -4.91 -4.66 -30.93
C LYS A 3 -5.41 -4.75 -29.48
N LEU A 4 -6.40 -3.93 -29.13
CA LEU A 4 -7.02 -3.93 -27.80
C LEU A 4 -7.59 -5.32 -27.45
N THR A 5 -7.36 -5.76 -26.21
CA THR A 5 -7.88 -7.04 -25.70
C THR A 5 -9.39 -7.00 -25.52
N LYS A 6 -10.06 -8.16 -25.55
CA LYS A 6 -11.53 -8.25 -25.44
C LYS A 6 -12.07 -7.56 -24.18
N LYS A 7 -11.43 -7.79 -23.02
CA LYS A 7 -11.81 -7.15 -21.74
C LYS A 7 -11.65 -5.63 -21.77
N ARG A 8 -10.54 -5.13 -22.34
CA ARG A 8 -10.28 -3.69 -22.42
C ARG A 8 -11.29 -2.97 -23.33
N LYS A 9 -11.68 -3.59 -24.45
CA LYS A 9 -12.74 -3.04 -25.33
C LYS A 9 -14.10 -2.93 -24.63
N ALA A 10 -14.48 -3.93 -23.83
CA ALA A 10 -15.74 -3.92 -23.09
C ALA A 10 -15.79 -2.82 -22.03
N VAL A 11 -14.65 -2.56 -21.36
CA VAL A 11 -14.50 -1.48 -20.37
C VAL A 11 -14.52 -0.11 -21.06
N GLU A 12 -13.79 0.05 -22.17
CA GLU A 12 -13.69 1.32 -22.90
C GLU A 12 -15.04 1.76 -23.48
N ALA A 13 -15.93 0.83 -23.83
CA ALA A 13 -17.29 1.15 -24.27
C ALA A 13 -18.19 1.71 -23.15
N LYS A 14 -17.85 1.48 -21.87
CA LYS A 14 -18.62 1.95 -20.70
C LYS A 14 -18.12 3.31 -20.18
N VAL A 15 -16.97 3.79 -20.66
CA VAL A 15 -16.33 5.02 -20.19
C VAL A 15 -16.36 6.07 -21.30
N ASP A 16 -16.94 7.22 -21.00
CA ASP A 16 -16.87 8.39 -21.88
C ASP A 16 -15.64 9.23 -21.53
N LYS A 17 -14.69 9.34 -22.46
CA LYS A 17 -13.45 10.10 -22.26
C LYS A 17 -13.67 11.61 -22.18
N ASN A 18 -14.77 12.12 -22.72
CA ASN A 18 -15.06 13.55 -22.77
C ASN A 18 -15.89 14.02 -21.57
N LYS A 19 -16.47 13.10 -20.81
CA LYS A 19 -17.29 13.41 -19.65
C LYS A 19 -16.42 13.55 -18.40
N ALA A 20 -16.58 14.67 -17.70
CA ALA A 20 -16.07 14.80 -16.34
C ALA A 20 -17.01 14.08 -15.36
N TYR A 21 -16.53 13.02 -14.73
CA TYR A 21 -17.30 12.29 -13.71
C TYR A 21 -17.10 12.93 -12.35
N SER A 22 -18.16 12.95 -11.53
CA SER A 22 -18.03 13.28 -10.11
C SER A 22 -17.28 12.17 -9.38
N LEU A 23 -16.70 12.46 -8.21
CA LEU A 23 -15.99 11.46 -7.41
C LEU A 23 -16.88 10.27 -7.06
N LYS A 24 -18.16 10.52 -6.76
CA LYS A 24 -19.13 9.48 -6.40
C LYS A 24 -19.45 8.57 -7.59
N ASP A 25 -19.66 9.15 -8.76
CA ASP A 25 -19.95 8.39 -9.97
C ASP A 25 -18.74 7.59 -10.44
N ALA A 26 -17.54 8.20 -10.36
CA ALA A 26 -16.29 7.52 -10.68
C ALA A 26 -16.03 6.34 -9.73
N ALA A 27 -16.28 6.49 -8.42
CA ALA A 27 -16.09 5.42 -7.45
C ALA A 27 -17.03 4.22 -7.68
N ALA A 28 -18.28 4.46 -8.10
CA ALA A 28 -19.20 3.40 -8.49
C ALA A 28 -18.73 2.72 -9.79
N LEU A 29 -18.39 3.53 -10.80
CA LEU A 29 -17.96 3.05 -12.11
C LEU A 29 -16.71 2.17 -12.02
N VAL A 30 -15.70 2.55 -11.23
CA VAL A 30 -14.46 1.77 -11.08
C VAL A 30 -14.73 0.36 -10.55
N LYS A 31 -15.74 0.16 -9.70
CA LYS A 31 -16.15 -1.16 -9.22
C LYS A 31 -16.78 -2.00 -10.33
N ASP A 32 -17.63 -1.38 -11.16
CA ASP A 32 -18.32 -2.05 -12.28
C ASP A 32 -17.40 -2.37 -13.47
N LEU A 33 -16.30 -1.61 -13.61
CA LEU A 33 -15.28 -1.83 -14.63
C LEU A 33 -14.27 -2.90 -14.25
N ASN A 34 -14.26 -3.35 -12.99
CA ASN A 34 -13.31 -4.35 -12.56
C ASN A 34 -13.56 -5.68 -13.28
N THR A 35 -12.54 -6.19 -13.97
CA THR A 35 -12.61 -7.47 -14.71
C THR A 35 -11.73 -8.56 -14.11
N THR A 36 -11.11 -8.28 -12.95
CA THR A 36 -10.32 -9.25 -12.19
C THR A 36 -11.23 -10.10 -11.30
N LYS A 37 -10.74 -11.28 -10.93
CA LYS A 37 -11.43 -12.20 -10.00
C LYS A 37 -10.97 -12.03 -8.54
N PHE A 38 -10.00 -11.15 -8.32
CA PHE A 38 -9.38 -10.86 -7.04
C PHE A 38 -9.55 -9.38 -6.70
N ASP A 39 -9.33 -9.03 -5.44
CA ASP A 39 -9.43 -7.65 -4.94
C ASP A 39 -8.35 -6.76 -5.55
N SER A 40 -8.77 -5.82 -6.40
CA SER A 40 -7.89 -4.99 -7.20
C SER A 40 -7.67 -3.62 -6.57
N SER A 41 -6.46 -3.10 -6.72
CA SER A 41 -6.12 -1.75 -6.28
C SER A 41 -6.64 -0.71 -7.28
N VAL A 42 -7.01 0.46 -6.75
CA VAL A 42 -7.36 1.64 -7.55
C VAL A 42 -6.21 2.63 -7.52
N ASP A 43 -5.68 2.96 -8.68
CA ASP A 43 -4.65 3.99 -8.86
C ASP A 43 -5.26 5.32 -9.28
N LEU A 44 -4.71 6.43 -8.77
CA LEU A 44 -5.08 7.79 -9.17
C LEU A 44 -3.91 8.44 -9.91
N HIS A 45 -4.14 8.82 -11.16
CA HIS A 45 -3.17 9.57 -11.95
C HIS A 45 -3.47 11.06 -11.86
N ILE A 46 -2.54 11.82 -11.26
CA ILE A 46 -2.66 13.26 -11.10
C ILE A 46 -1.56 13.92 -11.95
N ARG A 47 -1.97 14.70 -12.94
CA ARG A 47 -1.02 15.50 -13.72
C ARG A 47 -0.67 16.76 -12.95
N LEU A 48 0.55 16.81 -12.42
CA LEU A 48 1.10 17.99 -11.77
C LEU A 48 1.73 18.92 -12.81
N GLY A 49 1.66 20.23 -12.58
CA GLY A 49 2.27 21.26 -13.43
C GLY A 49 3.73 21.56 -13.09
N VAL A 50 4.44 20.60 -12.50
CA VAL A 50 5.83 20.75 -12.02
C VAL A 50 6.85 20.40 -13.10
N ASP A 51 8.00 21.05 -13.08
CA ASP A 51 9.16 20.72 -13.90
C ASP A 51 10.05 19.72 -13.15
N PRO A 52 10.11 18.43 -13.56
CA PRO A 52 10.88 17.41 -12.86
C PRO A 52 12.40 17.63 -12.94
N LYS A 53 12.88 18.56 -13.78
CA LYS A 53 14.31 18.90 -13.86
C LYS A 53 14.76 19.82 -12.73
N LYS A 54 13.84 20.49 -12.05
CA LYS A 54 14.13 21.38 -10.91
C LYS A 54 13.91 20.60 -9.61
N ALA A 55 14.96 20.44 -8.82
CA ALA A 55 14.93 19.65 -7.59
C ALA A 55 13.89 20.16 -6.58
N ASP A 56 13.71 21.48 -6.52
CA ASP A 56 12.73 22.22 -5.73
C ASP A 56 11.26 21.94 -6.10
N GLN A 57 11.01 21.39 -7.30
CA GLN A 57 9.66 21.04 -7.76
C GLN A 57 9.38 19.54 -7.72
N GLN A 58 10.30 18.74 -7.19
CA GLN A 58 10.10 17.30 -7.01
C GLN A 58 9.16 17.05 -5.82
N VAL A 59 8.01 16.43 -6.08
CA VAL A 59 7.06 16.05 -5.04
C VAL A 59 7.33 14.62 -4.59
N ARG A 60 7.88 14.47 -3.38
CA ARG A 60 7.98 13.18 -2.68
C ARG A 60 7.41 13.35 -1.28
N GLY A 61 6.30 12.69 -1.00
CA GLY A 61 5.63 12.76 0.29
C GLY A 61 4.98 11.43 0.64
N THR A 62 4.64 11.30 1.92
CA THR A 62 3.76 10.23 2.40
C THR A 62 2.49 10.87 2.91
N VAL A 63 1.37 10.17 2.77
CA VAL A 63 0.08 10.64 3.28
C VAL A 63 -0.62 9.48 3.98
N THR A 64 -1.18 9.77 5.14
CA THR A 64 -2.06 8.83 5.85
C THR A 64 -3.46 8.96 5.27
N LEU A 65 -4.00 7.85 4.75
CA LEU A 65 -5.37 7.83 4.24
C LEU A 65 -6.34 7.75 5.43
N PRO A 66 -7.40 8.57 5.48
CA PRO A 66 -8.34 8.61 6.60
C PRO A 66 -9.13 7.29 6.79
N HIS A 67 -9.24 6.49 5.74
CA HIS A 67 -9.88 5.17 5.77
C HIS A 67 -8.87 4.02 5.62
N GLY A 68 -7.57 4.31 5.76
CA GLY A 68 -6.49 3.37 5.52
C GLY A 68 -6.41 2.88 4.06
N THR A 69 -5.60 1.85 3.83
CA THR A 69 -5.43 1.21 2.52
C THR A 69 -6.32 -0.01 2.32
N GLY A 70 -7.29 -0.25 3.21
CA GLY A 70 -8.16 -1.44 3.19
C GLY A 70 -7.46 -2.76 3.56
N LYS A 71 -6.14 -2.74 3.80
CA LYS A 71 -5.36 -3.87 4.31
C LYS A 71 -4.94 -3.59 5.74
N THR A 72 -5.38 -4.44 6.67
CA THR A 72 -4.80 -4.50 8.02
C THR A 72 -3.40 -5.05 7.88
N LYS A 73 -2.39 -4.20 8.08
CA LYS A 73 -0.99 -4.64 8.11
C LYS A 73 -0.67 -5.12 9.51
N ARG A 74 -0.06 -6.29 9.60
CA ARG A 74 0.51 -6.79 10.86
C ARG A 74 1.95 -6.36 10.97
N VAL A 75 2.25 -5.64 12.04
CA VAL A 75 3.57 -5.05 12.29
C VAL A 75 4.29 -5.84 13.39
N LEU A 76 5.45 -6.41 13.03
CA LEU A 76 6.40 -6.98 13.98
C LEU A 76 7.52 -5.97 14.25
N VAL A 77 7.78 -5.67 15.51
CA VAL A 77 8.92 -4.86 15.94
C VAL A 77 9.97 -5.73 16.61
N LEU A 78 11.15 -5.80 16.00
CA LEU A 78 12.35 -6.44 16.57
C LEU A 78 13.16 -5.41 17.35
N CYS A 79 13.11 -5.48 18.67
CA CYS A 79 13.79 -4.53 19.55
C CYS A 79 14.37 -5.21 20.81
N THR A 80 15.31 -4.52 21.46
CA THR A 80 15.85 -4.94 22.75
C THR A 80 14.80 -4.73 23.86
N PRO A 81 14.91 -5.43 25.01
CA PRO A 81 13.95 -5.34 26.12
C PRO A 81 13.64 -3.89 26.56
N ASP A 82 14.62 -3.00 26.45
CA ASP A 82 14.50 -1.59 26.84
C ASP A 82 13.49 -0.79 25.99
N LYS A 83 13.18 -1.25 24.78
CA LYS A 83 12.26 -0.58 23.84
C LYS A 83 10.98 -1.35 23.57
N GLU A 84 10.79 -2.50 24.20
CA GLU A 84 9.58 -3.30 24.02
C GLU A 84 8.32 -2.57 24.51
N ALA A 85 8.43 -1.86 25.63
CA ALA A 85 7.30 -1.11 26.21
C ALA A 85 6.83 0.01 25.27
N ASP A 86 7.77 0.73 24.66
CA ASP A 86 7.48 1.79 23.69
C ASP A 86 6.87 1.21 22.41
N ALA A 87 7.37 0.07 21.93
CA ALA A 87 6.83 -0.60 20.74
C ALA A 87 5.41 -1.12 20.96
N LYS A 88 5.13 -1.72 22.14
CA LYS A 88 3.77 -2.13 22.52
C LYS A 88 2.85 -0.91 22.69
N GLY A 89 3.34 0.17 23.29
CA GLY A 89 2.61 1.43 23.45
C GLY A 89 2.28 2.12 22.12
N ALA A 90 3.13 1.95 21.10
CA ALA A 90 2.93 2.47 19.75
C ALA A 90 1.94 1.66 18.90
N GLY A 91 1.44 0.52 19.41
CA GLY A 91 0.45 -0.31 18.73
C GLY A 91 1.03 -1.34 17.76
N ALA A 92 2.24 -1.84 18.02
CA ALA A 92 2.78 -3.00 17.30
C ALA A 92 2.00 -4.29 17.67
N ASP A 93 1.67 -5.11 16.68
CA ASP A 93 0.96 -6.38 16.88
C ASP A 93 1.86 -7.43 17.56
N PHE A 94 3.14 -7.43 17.20
CA PHE A 94 4.14 -8.36 17.74
C PHE A 94 5.41 -7.59 18.11
N VAL A 95 5.96 -7.91 19.28
CA VAL A 95 7.19 -7.30 19.79
C VAL A 95 8.04 -8.36 20.45
N GLY A 96 9.28 -8.52 20.00
CA GLY A 96 10.27 -9.41 20.61
C GLY A 96 11.48 -9.60 19.72
N LEU A 97 12.45 -10.40 20.15
CA LEU A 97 13.74 -10.57 19.45
C LEU A 97 14.00 -12.04 19.08
N ASP A 98 14.67 -12.80 19.95
CA ASP A 98 15.12 -14.16 19.64
C ASP A 98 13.94 -15.14 19.41
N GLU A 99 12.80 -14.96 20.09
CA GLU A 99 11.60 -15.79 19.91
C GLU A 99 11.01 -15.66 18.50
N PHE A 100 10.88 -14.42 18.01
CA PHE A 100 10.32 -14.18 16.68
C PHE A 100 11.29 -14.52 15.57
N ILE A 101 12.60 -14.40 15.78
CA ILE A 101 13.63 -14.87 14.84
C ILE A 101 13.48 -16.38 14.63
N GLN A 102 13.45 -17.18 15.70
CA GLN A 102 13.26 -18.63 15.59
C GLN A 102 11.92 -19.02 14.95
N LYS A 103 10.86 -18.25 15.25
CA LYS A 103 9.53 -18.48 14.67
C LYS A 103 9.51 -18.21 13.17
N ILE A 104 10.18 -17.15 12.71
CA ILE A 104 10.36 -16.83 11.29
C ILE A 104 11.19 -17.91 10.59
N GLU A 105 12.29 -18.36 11.19
CA GLU A 105 13.09 -19.49 10.67
C GLU A 105 12.27 -20.78 10.56
N SER A 106 11.35 -20.99 11.49
CA SER A 106 10.41 -22.12 11.48
C SER A 106 9.29 -21.98 10.43
N GLY A 107 9.30 -20.92 9.62
CA GLY A 107 8.37 -20.72 8.49
C GLY A 107 7.16 -19.83 8.80
N TRP A 108 7.18 -19.08 9.90
CA TRP A 108 6.10 -18.16 10.23
C TRP A 108 6.11 -16.91 9.33
N THR A 109 5.01 -16.67 8.63
CA THR A 109 4.86 -15.62 7.60
C THR A 109 3.68 -14.69 7.86
N ASP A 110 3.17 -14.68 9.09
CA ASP A 110 1.93 -13.99 9.44
C ASP A 110 2.14 -12.49 9.76
N ILE A 111 3.08 -11.85 9.05
CA ILE A 111 3.53 -10.47 9.25
C ILE A 111 3.65 -9.78 7.89
N ASP A 112 3.24 -8.52 7.81
CA ASP A 112 3.34 -7.71 6.58
C ASP A 112 4.52 -6.73 6.62
N VAL A 113 4.88 -6.23 7.81
CA VAL A 113 5.97 -5.26 7.99
C VAL A 113 6.80 -5.64 9.21
N ILE A 114 8.12 -5.72 9.01
CA ILE A 114 9.10 -5.91 10.09
C ILE A 114 9.86 -4.61 10.28
N VAL A 115 9.88 -4.11 11.51
CA VAL A 115 10.65 -2.93 11.92
C VAL A 115 11.71 -3.38 12.91
N ALA A 116 12.99 -3.21 12.56
CA ALA A 116 14.10 -3.60 13.42
C ALA A 116 14.90 -2.38 13.88
N THR A 117 15.42 -2.44 15.10
CA THR A 117 16.41 -1.47 15.58
C THR A 117 17.81 -1.82 15.03
N PRO A 118 18.68 -0.83 14.72
CA PRO A 118 20.01 -1.13 14.13
C PRO A 118 20.87 -2.08 14.97
N SER A 119 20.69 -2.07 16.29
CA SER A 119 21.38 -2.95 17.25
C SER A 119 21.05 -4.44 17.08
N VAL A 120 19.93 -4.77 16.43
CA VAL A 120 19.43 -6.15 16.33
C VAL A 120 19.49 -6.70 14.90
N MET A 121 19.85 -5.86 13.92
CA MET A 121 20.06 -6.25 12.51
C MET A 121 21.24 -7.21 12.25
N PRO A 122 22.32 -7.27 13.06
CA PRO A 122 23.42 -8.23 12.84
C PRO A 122 23.10 -9.67 13.25
N LYS A 123 21.99 -9.89 13.95
CA LYS A 123 21.50 -11.21 14.35
C LYS A 123 20.50 -11.70 13.33
#